data_AF-A0AAE5WV70-F1
#
_entry.id   AF-A0AAE5WV70-F1
#
_cell.length_a   1.000
_cell.length_b   1.000
_cell.length_c   1.000
_cell.angle_alpha   90.00
_cell.angle_beta   90.00
_cell.angle_gamma   90.00
#
_symmetry.space_group_name_H-M   'P 1'
#
loop_
_entity.id
_entity.type
_entity.pdbx_description
1 polymer ?
#
loop_
_entity_poly.entity_id
_entity_poly.type
_entity_poly.pdbx_seq_one_letter_code
_entity_poly.pdbx_strand_id
1 'polypeptide(L)'
;MGIYETPVEMVWRHVVEGEKHLAAQMMLIERLRGKALPTEGAHALLESFYVSQAQHEEHLRRLMREQTLSLRDEQRNLLPRRW
;
A
#
# COMPACT_ATOMS: atom_id res chain seq x y z
N MET A 1 22.18 4.01 -15.51
CA MET A 1 21.88 2.78 -14.74
C MET A 1 20.50 2.96 -14.15
N GLY A 2 19.49 2.26 -14.68
CA GLY A 2 18.14 2.32 -14.12
C GLY A 2 18.18 1.75 -12.71
N ILE A 3 17.69 2.49 -11.73
CA ILE A 3 17.60 2.03 -10.34
C ILE A 3 16.49 0.96 -10.36
N TYR A 4 16.86 -0.31 -10.26
CA TYR A 4 15.88 -1.39 -10.17
C TYR A 4 15.19 -1.27 -8.81
N GLU A 5 13.91 -0.95 -8.83
CA GLU A 5 13.04 -0.93 -7.64
C GLU A 5 12.99 -2.36 -7.06
N THR A 6 13.31 -2.51 -5.77
CA THR A 6 13.16 -3.78 -5.07
C THR A 6 11.68 -4.12 -4.89
N PRO A 7 11.31 -5.40 -4.71
CA PRO A 7 9.91 -5.76 -4.45
C PRO A 7 9.28 -5.03 -3.25
N VAL A 8 10.07 -4.74 -2.20
CA VAL A 8 9.60 -3.97 -1.04
C VAL A 8 9.34 -2.52 -1.41
N GLU A 9 10.26 -1.88 -2.14
CA GLU A 9 10.10 -0.49 -2.59
C GLU A 9 8.89 -0.34 -3.52
N MET A 10 8.67 -1.29 -4.43
CA MET A 10 7.52 -1.32 -5.32
C MET A 10 6.20 -1.39 -4.55
N VAL A 11 6.08 -2.34 -3.61
CA VAL A 11 4.85 -2.51 -2.83
C VAL A 11 4.63 -1.31 -1.90
N TRP A 12 5.69 -0.76 -1.31
CA TRP A 12 5.61 0.47 -0.52
C TRP A 12 5.09 1.65 -1.35
N ARG A 13 5.61 1.85 -2.56
CA ARG A 13 5.14 2.88 -3.46
C ARG A 13 3.66 2.69 -3.82
N HIS A 14 3.22 1.47 -4.09
CA HIS A 14 1.81 1.17 -4.35
C HIS A 14 0.90 1.49 -3.17
N VAL A 15 1.32 1.20 -1.93
CA VAL A 15 0.56 1.57 -0.73
C VAL A 15 0.42 3.09 -0.64
N VAL A 16 1.51 3.84 -0.82
CA VAL A 16 1.52 5.32 -0.75
C VAL A 16 0.71 5.95 -1.88
N GLU A 17 0.82 5.44 -3.11
CA GLU A 17 0.01 5.90 -4.23
C GLU A 17 -1.47 5.60 -4.02
N GLY A 18 -1.80 4.43 -3.47
CA GLY A 18 -3.16 4.02 -3.15
C GLY A 18 -3.81 4.90 -2.08
N GLU A 19 -3.09 5.28 -1.01
CA GLU A 19 -3.58 6.23 0.00
C GLU A 19 -3.95 7.59 -0.61
N LYS A 20 -3.10 8.11 -1.52
CA LYS A 20 -3.38 9.36 -2.24
C LYS A 20 -4.62 9.25 -3.10
N HIS A 21 -4.79 8.13 -3.80
CA HIS A 21 -5.97 7.88 -4.62
C HIS A 21 -7.24 7.78 -3.76
N LEU A 22 -7.21 7.07 -2.64
CA LEU A 22 -8.34 6.97 -1.72
C LEU A 22 -8.78 8.37 -1.23
N ALA A 23 -7.83 9.18 -0.77
CA ALA A 23 -8.12 10.54 -0.33
C ALA A 23 -8.75 11.40 -1.46
N ALA A 24 -8.20 11.30 -2.68
CA ALA A 24 -8.73 12.03 -3.83
C ALA A 24 -10.15 11.57 -4.21
N GLN A 25 -10.42 10.26 -4.21
CA GLN A 25 -11.72 9.71 -4.53
C GLN A 25 -12.77 10.09 -3.47
N MET A 26 -12.43 10.05 -2.18
CA MET A 26 -13.30 10.53 -1.12
C MET A 26 -13.70 12.00 -1.32
N MET A 27 -12.73 12.88 -1.61
CA MET A 27 -13.02 14.28 -1.88
C MET A 27 -13.92 14.48 -3.12
N LEU A 28 -13.68 13.70 -4.18
CA LEU A 28 -14.52 13.74 -5.38
C LEU A 28 -15.96 13.35 -5.07
N ILE A 29 -16.15 12.25 -4.33
CA ILE A 29 -17.47 11.75 -3.93
C ILE A 29 -18.22 12.79 -3.08
N GLU A 30 -17.58 13.38 -2.09
CA GLU A 30 -18.22 14.44 -1.28
C GLU A 30 -18.58 15.66 -2.12
N ARG A 31 -17.74 16.03 -3.10
CA ARG A 31 -18.06 17.12 -4.03
C ARG A 31 -19.25 16.80 -4.93
N LEU A 32 -19.38 15.56 -5.39
CA LEU A 32 -20.52 15.11 -6.20
C LEU A 32 -21.81 15.10 -5.36
N ARG A 33 -21.73 14.58 -4.13
CA ARG A 33 -22.83 14.58 -3.16
C ARG A 33 -23.30 16.01 -2.85
N GLY A 34 -22.39 16.94 -2.64
CA GLY A 34 -22.73 18.36 -2.43
C GLY A 34 -23.45 19.03 -3.60
N LYS A 35 -23.38 18.43 -4.80
CA LYS A 35 -24.13 18.86 -6.00
C LYS A 35 -25.42 18.06 -6.23
N ALA A 36 -25.82 17.22 -5.27
CA ALA A 36 -26.95 16.28 -5.39
C ALA A 36 -26.83 15.34 -6.61
N LEU A 37 -25.61 15.03 -7.03
CA LEU A 37 -25.36 14.05 -8.09
C LEU A 37 -25.34 12.63 -7.49
N PRO A 38 -25.77 11.61 -8.25
CA PRO A 38 -25.67 10.21 -7.81
C PRO A 38 -24.22 9.81 -7.49
N THR A 39 -24.02 9.10 -6.39
CA THR A 39 -22.69 8.69 -5.90
C THR A 39 -22.60 7.22 -5.51
N GLU A 40 -23.68 6.46 -5.65
CA GLU A 40 -23.80 5.05 -5.24
C GLU A 40 -22.75 4.19 -5.95
N GLY A 41 -22.61 4.35 -7.27
CA GLY A 41 -21.59 3.64 -8.04
C GLY A 41 -20.16 4.05 -7.67
N ALA A 42 -19.95 5.32 -7.29
CA ALA A 42 -18.63 5.80 -6.86
C ALA A 42 -18.26 5.24 -5.48
N HIS A 43 -19.23 5.09 -4.57
CA HIS A 43 -19.03 4.41 -3.28
C HIS A 43 -18.67 2.94 -3.45
N ALA A 44 -19.39 2.20 -4.30
CA ALA A 44 -19.08 0.79 -4.56
C ALA A 44 -17.67 0.58 -5.13
N LEU A 45 -17.22 1.48 -6.01
CA LEU A 45 -15.84 1.49 -6.50
C LEU A 45 -14.84 1.85 -5.40
N LEU A 46 -15.16 2.84 -4.56
CA LEU A 46 -14.30 3.23 -3.44
C LEU A 46 -14.13 2.08 -2.42
N GLU A 47 -15.18 1.31 -2.13
CA GLU A 47 -15.10 0.10 -1.31
C GLU A 47 -14.15 -0.94 -1.93
N SER A 48 -14.24 -1.15 -3.24
CA SER A 48 -13.31 -2.04 -3.96
C SER A 48 -11.85 -1.56 -3.85
N PHE A 49 -11.63 -0.25 -3.92
CA PHE A 49 -10.30 0.35 -3.72
C PHE A 49 -9.78 0.11 -2.29
N TYR A 50 -10.63 0.25 -1.27
CA TYR A 50 -10.24 -0.06 0.12
C TYR A 50 -9.81 -1.52 0.30
N VAL A 51 -10.53 -2.46 -0.32
CA VAL A 51 -10.15 -3.88 -0.28
C VAL A 51 -8.79 -4.11 -0.93
N SER A 52 -8.53 -3.52 -2.11
CA SER A 52 -7.24 -3.62 -2.79
C SER A 52 -6.12 -2.98 -1.96
N GLN A 53 -6.37 -1.82 -1.34
CA GLN A 53 -5.40 -1.13 -0.49
C GLN A 53 -4.97 -2.01 0.69
N ALA A 54 -5.94 -2.62 1.39
CA ALA A 54 -5.67 -3.51 2.51
C ALA A 54 -4.81 -4.74 2.10
N GLN A 55 -5.03 -5.26 0.88
CA GLN A 55 -4.21 -6.35 0.34
C GLN A 55 -2.76 -5.91 0.10
N HIS A 56 -2.54 -4.69 -0.42
CA HIS A 56 -1.20 -4.14 -0.60
C HIS A 56 -0.49 -3.89 0.74
N GLU A 57 -1.20 -3.37 1.74
CA GLU A 57 -0.66 -3.16 3.08
C GLU A 57 -0.29 -4.47 3.79
N GLU A 58 -1.12 -5.51 3.68
CA GLU A 58 -0.76 -6.84 4.20
C GLU A 58 0.44 -7.42 3.45
N HIS A 59 0.48 -7.26 2.12
CA HIS A 59 1.60 -7.74 1.33
C HIS A 59 2.92 -7.07 1.76
N LEU A 60 2.90 -5.75 1.96
CA LEU A 60 4.05 -4.99 2.46
C LEU A 60 4.48 -5.51 3.83
N ARG A 61 3.54 -5.67 4.77
CA ARG A 61 3.81 -6.20 6.11
C ARG A 61 4.45 -7.59 6.04
N ARG A 62 4.00 -8.46 5.13
CA ARG A 62 4.59 -9.78 4.91
C ARG A 62 6.03 -9.69 4.41
N LEU A 63 6.29 -8.88 3.38
CA LEU A 63 7.64 -8.72 2.82
C LEU A 63 8.62 -8.13 3.85
N MET A 64 8.18 -7.16 4.65
CA MET A 64 9.01 -6.59 5.72
C MET A 64 9.36 -7.63 6.80
N ARG A 65 8.41 -8.51 7.15
CA ARG A 65 8.67 -9.63 8.08
C ARG A 65 9.67 -10.62 7.49
N GLU A 66 9.50 -11.02 6.24
CA GLU A 66 10.43 -11.94 5.54
C GLU A 66 11.84 -11.36 5.45
N GLN A 67 11.97 -10.08 5.10
CA GLN A 67 13.26 -9.38 5.09
C GLN A 67 13.88 -9.30 6.49
N THR A 68 13.09 -9.07 7.53
CA THR A 68 13.59 -9.04 8.91
C THR A 68 14.06 -10.41 9.38
N LEU A 69 13.38 -11.48 8.97
CA LEU A 69 13.77 -12.85 9.30
C LEU A 69 15.02 -13.31 8.53
N SER A 70 15.16 -12.92 7.26
CA SER A 70 16.35 -13.25 6.46
C SER A 70 17.61 -12.51 6.93
N LEU A 71 17.44 -11.40 7.65
CA LEU A 71 18.52 -10.66 8.31
C LEU A 71 18.89 -11.21 9.71
N ARG A 72 18.29 -12.33 10.14
CA ARG A 72 18.57 -12.96 11.43
C ARG A 72 19.22 -14.33 11.27
N ASP A 73 20.11 -14.68 12.18
CA ASP A 73 20.72 -16.02 12.25
C ASP A 73 19.79 -17.07 12.91
N GLU A 74 20.25 -18.32 13.01
CA GLU A 74 19.52 -19.43 13.64
C GLU A 74 19.15 -19.16 15.11
N GLN A 75 19.87 -18.25 15.78
CA GLN A 75 19.62 -17.82 17.16
C GLN A 75 18.81 -16.51 17.24
N ARG A 76 18.26 -16.03 16.12
CA ARG A 76 17.49 -14.78 15.95
C ARG A 76 18.28 -13.49 16.21
N ASN A 77 19.61 -13.54 16.26
CA ASN A 77 20.45 -12.35 16.33
C ASN A 77 20.51 -11.67 14.97
N LEU A 78 20.66 -10.35 14.96
CA LEU A 78 20.86 -9.60 13.72
C LEU A 78 22.21 -9.98 13.10
N LEU A 79 22.19 -10.37 11.82
CA LEU A 79 23.41 -10.64 11.06
C LEU A 79 24.22 -9.34 10.93
N PRO A 80 25.54 -9.35 11.23
CA PRO A 80 26.36 -8.17 11.06
C PRO A 80 26.35 -7.74 9.59
N ARG A 81 26.09 -6.46 9.33
CA ARG A 81 26.25 -5.89 7.98
C ARG A 81 27.70 -6.08 7.56
N ARG A 82 27.92 -6.91 6.54
CA ARG A 82 29.21 -6.98 5.86
C ARG A 82 29.38 -5.69 5.05
N TRP A 83 30.41 -4.92 5.39
CA TRP A 83 30.90 -3.77 4.64
C TRP A 83 31.82 -4.23 3.53
#